data_AF-A0A1H6G3W0-F1
#
_entry.id   AF-A0A1H6G3W0-F1
#
_cell.length_a   1.000
_cell.length_b   1.000
_cell.length_c   1.000
_cell.angle_alpha   90.00
_cell.angle_beta   90.00
_cell.angle_gamma   90.00
#
_symmetry.space_group_name_H-M   'P 1'
#
loop_
_entity.id
_entity.type
_entity.pdbx_description
1 polymer ?
#
loop_
_entity_poly.entity_id
_entity_poly.type
_entity_poly.pdbx_seq_one_letter_code
_entity_poly.pdbx_strand_id
1 'polypeptide(L)' 'MLDFLTLEEDLDQEERMIRDTARDFVDEKVRPDIGEHFENGTFPTDLITEMGDLGFYAPNLEGYGSPNVS' A
#
# COMPACT_ATOMS: atom_id res chain seq x y z
N MET A 1 4.90 -10.66 -7.67
CA MET A 1 3.53 -11.24 -7.64
C MET A 1 3.55 -12.50 -8.48
N LEU A 2 2.59 -13.41 -8.33
CA LEU A 2 2.33 -14.31 -9.46
C LEU A 2 1.66 -13.46 -10.55
N ASP A 3 2.43 -13.11 -11.58
CA ASP A 3 1.92 -12.41 -12.76
C ASP A 3 1.89 -13.36 -13.96
N PHE A 4 0.92 -14.26 -13.96
CA PHE A 4 0.83 -15.32 -14.98
C PHE A 4 0.42 -14.80 -16.35
N LEU A 5 -0.28 -13.66 -16.40
CA LEU A 5 -0.82 -13.07 -17.62
C LEU A 5 -0.04 -11.82 -18.06
N THR A 6 1.07 -11.51 -17.41
CA THR A 6 1.89 -10.33 -17.69
C THR A 6 1.11 -9.01 -17.56
N LEU A 7 0.18 -8.93 -16.61
CA LEU A 7 -0.64 -7.72 -16.38
C LEU A 7 0.21 -6.55 -15.91
N GLU A 8 1.39 -6.80 -15.36
CA GLU A 8 2.30 -5.74 -14.97
C GLU A 8 2.79 -4.93 -16.19
N GLU A 9 2.73 -5.46 -17.41
CA GLU A 9 3.11 -4.73 -18.63
C GLU A 9 2.14 -3.60 -18.99
N ASP A 10 0.87 -3.72 -18.60
CA ASP A 10 -0.16 -2.71 -18.86
C ASP A 10 -0.02 -1.48 -17.95
N LEU A 11 0.75 -1.60 -16.87
CA LEU A 11 1.00 -0.52 -15.92
C LEU A 11 2.13 0.39 -16.43
N ASP A 12 2.00 1.69 -16.21
CA ASP A 12 3.09 2.64 -16.40
C ASP A 12 4.14 2.55 -15.28
N GLN A 13 5.19 3.38 -15.38
CA GLN A 13 6.28 3.35 -14.42
C GLN A 13 5.84 3.82 -13.01
N GLU A 14 4.94 4.79 -12.93
CA GLU A 14 4.45 5.34 -11.68
C GLU A 14 3.56 4.32 -10.97
N GLU A 15 2.62 3.71 -11.69
CA GLU A 15 1.74 2.66 -11.18
C GLU A 15 2.53 1.46 -10.65
N ARG A 16 3.57 1.02 -11.37
CA ARG A 16 4.47 -0.06 -10.91
C ARG A 16 5.22 0.34 -9.65
N MET A 17 5.72 1.58 -9.58
CA MET A 17 6.44 2.08 -8.42
C MET A 17 5.54 2.14 -7.18
N ILE A 18 4.31 2.62 -7.32
CA ILE A 18 3.31 2.67 -6.24
C ILE A 18 3.02 1.26 -5.74
N ARG A 19 2.76 0.32 -6.66
CA ARG A 19 2.51 -1.09 -6.34
C ARG A 19 3.66 -1.72 -5.57
N ASP A 20 4.89 -1.52 -6.02
CA ASP A 20 6.08 -2.11 -5.39
C ASP A 20 6.32 -1.50 -4.01
N THR A 21 6.16 -0.18 -3.87
CA THR A 21 6.23 0.52 -2.58
C THR A 21 5.20 -0.01 -1.58
N ALA A 22 3.95 -0.20 -2.03
CA ALA A 22 2.89 -0.75 -1.20
C ALA A 22 3.18 -2.20 -0.78
N ARG A 23 3.78 -3.01 -1.67
CA ARG A 23 4.18 -4.38 -1.33
C ARG A 23 5.27 -4.40 -0.27
N ASP A 24 6.31 -3.60 -0.47
CA ASP A 24 7.43 -3.54 0.48
C ASP A 24 6.96 -3.06 1.84
N PHE A 25 6.08 -2.05 1.88
CA PHE A 25 5.44 -1.61 3.12
C PHE A 25 4.68 -2.75 3.82
N VAL A 26 3.88 -3.54 3.09
CA VAL A 26 3.14 -4.67 3.68
C VAL A 26 4.10 -5.74 4.20
N ASP A 27 5.13 -6.09 3.44
CA ASP A 27 6.07 -7.14 3.83
C ASP A 27 6.92 -6.73 5.05
N GLU A 28 7.28 -5.45 5.17
CA GLU A 28 8.11 -4.94 6.25
C GLU A 28 7.31 -4.52 7.50
N LYS A 29 6.14 -3.90 7.32
CA LYS A 29 5.40 -3.24 8.41
C LYS A 29 4.13 -3.95 8.84
N VAL A 30 3.51 -4.76 7.96
CA VAL A 30 2.23 -5.43 8.24
C VAL A 30 2.43 -6.92 8.53
N ARG A 31 3.18 -7.60 7.66
CA ARG A 31 3.38 -9.06 7.73
C ARG A 31 3.93 -9.57 9.07
N PRO A 32 4.82 -8.87 9.80
CA PRO A 32 5.43 -9.40 11.01
C PRO A 32 4.45 -9.77 12.14
N ASP A 33 3.37 -9.01 12.32
CA ASP A 33 2.49 -9.08 13.50
C ASP A 33 0.98 -9.14 13.17
N ILE A 34 0.59 -9.04 11.88
CA ILE A 34 -0.82 -9.09 11.47
C ILE A 34 -1.57 -10.34 11.96
N GLY A 35 -0.88 -11.47 12.09
CA GLY A 35 -1.46 -12.70 12.64
C GLY A 35 -1.88 -12.54 14.11
N GLU A 36 -1.06 -11.91 14.93
CA GLU A 36 -1.37 -11.63 16.33
C GLU A 36 -2.51 -10.62 16.45
N HIS A 37 -2.50 -9.57 15.63
CA HIS A 37 -3.61 -8.61 15.58
C HIS A 37 -4.94 -9.28 15.21
N PHE A 38 -4.92 -10.21 14.25
CA PHE A 38 -6.09 -10.99 13.86
C PHE A 38 -6.62 -11.86 15.01
N GLU A 39 -5.74 -12.65 15.65
CA GLU A 39 -6.11 -13.52 16.78
C GLU A 39 -6.68 -12.74 17.96
N ASN A 40 -6.11 -11.57 18.25
CA ASN A 40 -6.51 -10.72 19.37
C ASN A 40 -7.68 -9.77 19.04
N GLY A 41 -8.13 -9.71 17.78
CA GLY A 41 -9.17 -8.77 17.35
C GLY A 41 -8.78 -7.31 17.50
N THR A 42 -7.51 -6.99 17.29
CA THR A 42 -6.96 -5.62 17.41
C THR A 42 -6.52 -5.07 16.06
N PHE A 43 -6.26 -3.76 16.01
CA PHE A 43 -5.79 -3.10 14.81
C PHE A 43 -4.50 -2.32 15.10
N PRO A 44 -3.45 -2.45 14.27
CA PRO A 44 -2.20 -1.71 14.44
C PRO A 44 -2.39 -0.23 14.05
N THR A 45 -2.77 0.61 15.01
CA THR A 45 -3.09 2.03 14.77
C THR A 45 -1.92 2.87 14.29
N ASP A 46 -0.68 2.47 14.60
CA ASP A 46 0.51 3.21 14.18
C ASP A 46 0.68 3.20 12.66
N LEU A 47 0.24 2.13 11.99
CA LEU A 47 0.25 2.02 10.53
C LEU A 47 -0.62 3.07 9.86
N ILE A 48 -1.61 3.65 10.56
CA ILE A 48 -2.45 4.71 10.00
C ILE A 48 -1.59 5.90 9.59
N THR A 49 -0.66 6.30 10.46
CA THR A 49 0.21 7.44 10.19
C THR A 49 1.20 7.10 9.09
N GLU A 50 1.83 5.93 9.14
CA GLU A 50 2.80 5.50 8.12
C GLU A 50 2.18 5.40 6.71
N MET A 51 0.96 4.86 6.62
CA MET A 51 0.21 4.82 5.35
C MET A 51 -0.14 6.22 4.84
N GLY A 52 -0.41 7.16 5.74
CA GLY A 52 -0.64 8.56 5.40
C GLY A 52 0.60 9.23 4.82
N ASP A 53 1.76 9.00 5.42
CA ASP A 53 3.05 9.53 4.95
C ASP A 53 3.43 8.99 3.56
N LEU A 54 3.00 7.77 3.23
CA LEU A 54 3.17 7.16 1.91
C LEU A 54 2.10 7.57 0.89
N GLY A 55 1.11 8.37 1.28
CA GLY A 55 0.05 8.84 0.38
C GLY A 55 -0.98 7.76 0.01
N PHE A 56 -1.15 6.72 0.82
CA PHE A 56 -2.08 5.63 0.50
C PHE A 56 -3.56 5.99 0.70
N TYR A 57 -3.85 7.17 1.28
CA TYR A 57 -5.22 7.65 1.47
C TYR A 57 -5.68 8.54 0.34
N ALA A 58 -6.84 8.17 -0.23
CA ALA A 58 -7.45 8.85 -1.36
C ALA A 58 -6.43 9.15 -2.50
N PRO A 59 -5.69 8.13 -2.96
CA PRO A 59 -4.57 8.31 -3.87
C PRO A 59 -4.98 8.99 -5.19
N ASN A 60 -6.21 8.78 -5.63
CA ASN A 60 -6.77 9.30 -6.87
C ASN A 60 -7.48 10.67 -6.75
N LEU A 61 -7.40 11.35 -5.59
CA LEU A 61 -7.97 12.69 -5.43
C LEU A 61 -6.94 13.78 -5.73
N GLU A 62 -7.41 14.84 -6.39
CA GLU A 62 -6.65 16.07 -6.60
C GLU A 62 -6.94 17.09 -5.47
N GLY A 63 -5.88 17.68 -4.92
CA GLY A 63 -5.96 18.68 -3.84
C GLY A 63 -5.85 18.10 -2.44
N TYR A 64 -5.99 18.94 -1.41
CA TYR A 64 -5.96 18.55 0.02
C TYR A 64 -4.71 17.80 0.52
N GLY A 65 -3.61 17.84 -0.24
CA GLY A 65 -2.40 17.06 0.05
C GLY A 65 -2.45 15.62 -0.47
N SER A 66 -3.46 15.27 -1.29
CA SER A 66 -3.59 13.95 -1.90
C SER A 66 -2.74 13.80 -3.18
N PRO A 67 -2.29 12.57 -3.53
CA PRO A 67 -1.30 12.33 -4.59
C PRO A 67 -1.78 12.57 -6.02
N ASN A 68 -3.09 12.45 -6.29
CA ASN A 68 -3.68 12.50 -7.63
C ASN A 68 -3.08 11.48 -8.63
N VAL A 69 -2.91 10.23 -8.20
CA VAL A 69 -2.40 9.14 -9.05
C VAL A 69 -3.53 8.47 -9.86
N SER A 70 -3.16 7.90 -11.01
CA SER A 70 -4.08 7.29 -11.98
C SER A 70 -4.53 5.87 -11.62
#